data_AF-A0A957L6D4-F1
#
_entry.id   AF-A0A957L6D4-F1
#
_cell.length_a   1.000
_cell.length_b   1.000
_cell.length_c   1.000
_cell.angle_alpha   90.00
_cell.angle_beta   90.00
_cell.angle_gamma   90.00
#
_symmetry.space_group_name_H-M   'P 1'
#
loop_
_entity.id
_entity.type
_entity.pdbx_description
1 polymer ?
#
loop_
_entity_poly.entity_id
_entity_poly.type
_entity_poly.pdbx_seq_one_letter_code
_entity_poly.pdbx_strand_id
1 'polypeptide(L)'
;RDIEVLYWVDPLDVFVAPMLNEYEGKQLKNISDADIDLPEAAEDADAESESKLEDKAFNLLVSRAVKLLGEKVTEVRASKVLKDSPIRLV
;
A
#
# COMPACT_ATOMS: atom_id res chain seq x y z
N ARG A 1 -5.62 -7.46 10.54
CA ARG A 1 -6.59 -7.27 9.42
C ARG A 1 -7.01 -8.62 8.84
N ASP A 2 -8.33 -8.86 8.76
CA ASP A 2 -8.93 -10.06 8.15
C ASP A 2 -9.67 -9.63 6.86
N ILE A 3 -8.93 -9.52 5.76
CA ILE A 3 -9.43 -9.07 4.46
C ILE A 3 -9.01 -10.12 3.43
N GLU A 4 -9.99 -10.69 2.73
CA GLU A 4 -9.72 -11.64 1.64
C GLU A 4 -9.12 -10.93 0.42
N VAL A 5 -8.10 -11.56 -0.18
CA VAL A 5 -7.41 -11.05 -1.36
C VAL A 5 -7.59 -12.04 -2.51
N LEU A 6 -8.14 -11.55 -3.62
CA LEU A 6 -8.30 -12.34 -4.83
C LEU A 6 -7.01 -12.34 -5.65
N TYR A 7 -6.49 -13.53 -5.97
CA TYR A 7 -5.32 -13.69 -6.82
C TYR A 7 -5.72 -13.93 -8.27
N TRP A 8 -5.26 -13.02 -9.13
CA TRP A 8 -5.41 -13.03 -10.57
C TRP A 8 -4.11 -13.61 -11.14
N VAL A 9 -4.11 -14.89 -11.47
CA VAL A 9 -2.90 -15.69 -11.75
C VAL A 9 -2.73 -16.05 -13.21
N ASP A 10 -3.78 -15.90 -14.02
CA ASP A 10 -3.73 -16.20 -15.45
C ASP A 10 -3.26 -14.98 -16.25
N PRO A 11 -2.49 -15.15 -17.35
CA PRO A 11 -2.04 -14.00 -18.15
C PRO A 11 -3.17 -13.14 -18.72
N LEU A 12 -4.35 -13.73 -18.94
CA LEU A 12 -5.53 -13.03 -19.44
C LEU A 12 -6.11 -12.06 -18.40
N ASP A 13 -5.91 -12.35 -17.11
CA ASP A 13 -6.46 -11.61 -15.99
C ASP A 13 -6.04 -10.13 -16.03
N VAL A 14 -4.81 -9.83 -16.47
CA VAL A 14 -4.30 -8.45 -16.64
C VAL A 14 -5.19 -7.58 -17.52
N PHE A 15 -5.89 -8.19 -18.49
CA PHE A 15 -6.80 -7.48 -19.38
C PHE A 15 -8.23 -7.39 -18.81
N VAL A 16 -8.64 -8.40 -18.04
CA VAL A 16 -9.99 -8.50 -17.49
C VAL A 16 -10.14 -7.64 -16.23
N ALA A 17 -9.09 -7.53 -15.40
CA ALA A 17 -9.17 -6.89 -14.07
C ALA A 17 -9.57 -5.43 -14.15
N PRO A 18 -8.95 -4.62 -15.05
CA PRO A 18 -9.32 -3.22 -15.19
C PRO A 18 -10.77 -3.03 -15.69
N MET A 19 -11.36 -4.03 -16.34
CA MET A 19 -12.74 -3.97 -16.83
C MET A 19 -13.75 -4.33 -15.74
N LEU A 20 -13.40 -5.24 -14.84
CA LEU A 20 -14.25 -5.68 -13.74
C LEU A 20 -14.06 -4.77 -12.52
N ASN A 21 -14.78 -3.65 -12.50
CA ASN A 21 -14.68 -2.67 -11.40
C ASN A 21 -15.60 -2.98 -10.21
N GLU A 22 -16.67 -3.74 -10.42
CA GLU A 22 -17.67 -4.05 -9.39
C GLU A 22 -18.20 -5.48 -9.57
N TYR A 23 -18.50 -6.14 -8.45
CA TYR A 23 -19.21 -7.41 -8.41
C TYR A 23 -20.23 -7.37 -7.26
N GLU A 24 -21.50 -7.66 -7.55
CA GLU A 24 -22.59 -7.65 -6.55
C GLU A 24 -22.65 -6.36 -5.70
N GLY A 25 -22.45 -5.18 -6.30
CA GLY A 25 -22.45 -3.91 -5.57
C GLY A 25 -21.17 -3.62 -4.78
N LYS A 26 -20.17 -4.52 -4.83
CA LYS A 26 -18.87 -4.35 -4.16
C LYS A 26 -17.81 -3.92 -5.17
N GLN A 27 -17.20 -2.78 -4.90
CA GLN A 27 -16.11 -2.25 -5.71
C GLN A 27 -14.84 -3.08 -5.49
N LEU A 28 -14.19 -3.49 -6.57
CA LEU A 28 -12.90 -4.16 -6.53
C LEU A 28 -11.78 -3.12 -6.40
N LYS A 29 -10.78 -3.42 -5.57
CA LYS A 29 -9.61 -2.56 -5.33
C LYS A 29 -8.34 -3.34 -5.60
N ASN A 30 -7.45 -2.78 -6.40
CA ASN A 30 -6.16 -3.38 -6.67
C ASN A 30 -5.19 -3.07 -5.53
N ILE A 31 -4.69 -4.11 -4.87
CA ILE A 31 -3.73 -4.00 -3.75
C ILE A 31 -2.42 -3.31 -4.14
N SER A 32 -2.08 -3.31 -5.42
CA SER A 32 -0.87 -2.70 -5.96
C SER A 32 -1.04 -1.20 -6.25
N ASP A 33 -2.26 -0.67 -6.19
CA ASP A 33 -2.49 0.76 -6.42
C ASP A 33 -1.77 1.59 -5.35
N ALA A 34 -1.30 2.75 -5.78
CA ALA A 34 -0.61 3.69 -4.89
C ALA A 34 -1.52 4.12 -3.74
N ASP A 35 -2.75 4.49 -4.06
CA ASP A 35 -3.69 5.14 -3.14
C ASP A 35 -4.74 4.16 -2.58
N ILE A 36 -4.36 2.89 -2.43
CA ILE A 36 -5.25 1.92 -1.79
C ILE A 36 -5.52 2.31 -0.34
N ASP A 37 -6.81 2.45 -0.03
CA ASP A 37 -7.32 2.64 1.31
C ASP A 37 -8.08 1.39 1.73
N LEU A 38 -7.58 0.73 2.78
CA LEU A 38 -8.19 -0.48 3.32
C LEU A 38 -8.93 -0.10 4.60
N PRO A 39 -10.15 -0.60 4.82
CA PRO A 39 -10.90 -0.32 6.03
C PRO A 39 -10.07 -0.66 7.28
N GLU A 40 -10.16 0.19 8.28
CA GLU A 40 -9.48 -0.03 9.57
C GLU A 40 -10.03 -1.31 10.22
N ALA A 41 -9.12 -2.16 10.71
CA ALA A 41 -9.54 -3.29 11.52
C ALA A 41 -9.90 -2.78 12.91
N ALA A 42 -11.04 -3.22 13.44
CA ALA A 42 -11.56 -2.84 14.75
C ALA A 42 -10.63 -3.22 15.94
N GLU A 43 -9.53 -3.94 15.71
CA GLU A 43 -8.60 -4.42 16.74
C GLU A 43 -7.17 -3.84 16.65
N ASP A 44 -6.86 -2.99 15.65
CA ASP A 44 -5.48 -2.48 15.45
C ASP A 44 -5.25 -1.07 16.08
N ALA A 45 -6.04 -0.68 17.09
CA ALA A 45 -5.82 0.58 17.82
C ALA A 45 -4.54 0.56 18.69
N ASP A 46 -4.04 -0.62 19.07
CA ASP A 46 -2.81 -0.76 19.86
C ASP A 46 -1.53 -0.82 19.00
N ALA A 47 -1.63 -1.20 17.71
CA ALA A 47 -0.48 -1.30 16.80
C ALA A 47 -0.02 0.03 16.19
N GLU A 48 -0.86 1.08 16.23
CA GLU A 48 -0.44 2.45 15.84
C GLU A 48 0.55 3.10 16.84
N SER A 49 0.80 2.44 17.98
CA SER A 49 1.58 3.00 19.08
C SER A 49 3.03 2.50 19.18
N GLU A 50 3.41 1.40 18.53
CA GLU A 50 4.71 0.75 18.81
C GLU A 50 5.88 1.14 17.89
N SER A 51 5.70 1.97 16.86
CA SER A 51 6.86 2.40 16.05
C SER A 51 6.68 3.74 15.33
N LYS A 52 6.20 4.77 16.03
CA LYS A 52 6.43 6.14 15.54
C LYS A 52 7.90 6.48 15.77
N LEU A 53 8.76 6.12 14.81
CA LEU A 53 10.02 6.86 14.60
C LEU A 53 9.67 8.35 14.72
N GLU A 54 10.46 9.12 15.47
CA GLU A 54 10.23 10.56 15.55
C GLU A 54 10.07 11.11 14.13
N ASP A 55 9.00 11.87 13.87
CA ASP A 55 8.66 12.34 12.52
C ASP A 55 9.87 12.98 11.82
N LYS A 56 10.76 13.63 12.58
CA LYS A 56 12.02 14.19 12.08
C LYS A 56 12.98 13.15 11.48
N ALA A 57 13.19 12.04 12.17
CA ALA A 57 14.10 10.98 11.72
C ALA A 57 13.53 10.28 10.48
N PHE A 58 12.23 10.03 10.46
CA PHE A 58 11.54 9.46 9.29
C PHE A 58 11.60 10.42 8.09
N ASN A 59 11.30 11.71 8.29
CA ASN A 59 11.37 12.71 7.24
C ASN A 59 12.79 12.89 6.67
N LEU A 60 13.82 12.75 7.51
CA LEU A 60 15.22 12.76 7.05
C LEU A 60 15.53 11.55 6.16
N LEU A 61 15.05 10.35 6.54
CA LEU A 61 15.20 9.14 5.72
C LEU A 61 14.50 9.29 4.36
N VAL A 62 13.24 9.74 4.36
CA VAL A 62 12.46 10.01 3.15
C VAL A 62 13.19 11.00 2.24
N SER A 63 13.66 12.11 2.80
CA SER A 63 14.40 13.15 2.04
C SER A 63 15.67 12.60 1.39
N ARG A 64 16.41 11.74 2.10
CA ARG A 64 17.61 11.09 1.55
C ARG A 64 17.26 10.10 0.45
N ALA A 65 16.19 9.31 0.62
CA ALA A 65 15.74 8.35 -0.37
C ALA A 65 15.32 9.04 -1.67
N VAL A 66 14.50 10.10 -1.59
CA VAL A 66 14.10 10.91 -2.75
C VAL A 66 15.32 11.49 -3.46
N LYS A 67 16.28 12.06 -2.71
CA LYS A 67 17.51 12.62 -3.29
C LYS A 67 18.38 11.57 -4.00
N LEU A 68 18.47 10.35 -3.45
CA LEU A 68 19.27 9.28 -4.02
C LEU A 68 18.62 8.66 -5.26
N LEU A 69 17.30 8.49 -5.23
CA LEU A 69 16.54 7.87 -6.31
C LEU A 69 16.27 8.84 -7.46
N GLY A 70 16.19 10.15 -7.17
CA GLY A 70 16.01 11.19 -8.18
C GLY A 70 14.79 10.92 -9.06
N GLU A 71 14.98 10.98 -10.38
CA GLU A 71 13.92 10.80 -11.38
C GLU A 71 13.39 9.35 -11.48
N LYS A 72 13.95 8.39 -10.73
CA LYS A 72 13.46 7.00 -10.74
C LYS A 72 12.15 6.82 -9.98
N VAL A 73 11.79 7.76 -9.11
CA VAL A 73 10.56 7.73 -8.31
C VAL A 73 9.89 9.09 -8.34
N THR A 74 8.56 9.10 -8.31
CA THR A 74 7.79 10.35 -8.19
C THR A 74 7.86 10.88 -6.76
N GLU A 75 7.73 10.01 -5.76
CA GLU A 75 7.80 10.35 -4.34
C GLU A 75 8.10 9.14 -3.47
N VAL A 76 8.39 9.39 -2.18
CA VAL A 76 8.57 8.35 -1.15
C VAL A 76 7.72 8.74 0.05
N ARG A 77 6.88 7.82 0.54
CA ARG A 77 5.93 8.05 1.64
C ARG A 77 5.83 6.85 2.57
N ALA A 78 5.29 7.06 3.77
CA ALA A 78 4.98 5.98 4.69
C ALA A 78 3.88 5.07 4.10
N SER A 79 4.07 3.75 4.20
CA SER A 79 3.05 2.79 3.78
C SER A 79 2.09 2.46 4.92
N LYS A 80 0.82 2.25 4.60
CA LYS A 80 -0.24 1.86 5.55
C LYS A 80 -0.56 0.35 5.52
N VAL A 81 0.01 -0.38 4.56
CA VAL A 81 -0.40 -1.77 4.24
C VAL A 81 0.71 -2.79 4.45
N LEU A 82 1.92 -2.36 4.81
CA LEU A 82 3.05 -3.26 5.06
C LEU A 82 3.04 -3.72 6.51
N LYS A 83 3.36 -5.00 6.72
CA LYS A 83 3.58 -5.58 8.05
C LYS A 83 5.04 -5.96 8.24
N ASP A 84 5.50 -6.98 7.50
CA ASP A 84 6.85 -7.52 7.67
C ASP A 84 7.83 -7.06 6.56
N SER A 85 7.31 -6.52 5.46
CA SER A 85 8.11 -6.02 4.35
C SER A 85 8.57 -4.57 4.60
N PRO A 86 9.85 -4.22 4.34
CA PRO A 86 10.38 -2.90 4.67
C PRO A 86 9.89 -1.79 3.73
N ILE A 87 9.70 -2.10 2.45
CA ILE A 87 9.28 -1.15 1.40
C ILE A 87 8.47 -1.87 0.31
N ARG A 88 7.69 -1.11 -0.46
CA ARG A 88 7.08 -1.53 -1.73
C ARG A 88 7.18 -0.41 -2.77
N LEU A 89 7.20 -0.79 -4.04
CA LEU A 89 6.98 0.13 -5.16
C LEU A 89 5.51 0.01 -5.59
N VAL A 90 4.92 1.15 -5.93
CA VAL A 90 3.57 1.29 -6.47
C VAL A 90 3.60 2.17 -7.70
#